data_AF-A0A5M9R7X2-F1
#
_entry.id   AF-A0A5M9R7X2-F1
#
_cell.length_a   1.000
_cell.length_b   1.000
_cell.length_c   1.000
_cell.angle_alpha   90.00
_cell.angle_beta   90.00
_cell.angle_gamma   90.00
#
_symmetry.space_group_name_H-M   'P 1'
#
loop_
_entity.id
_entity.type
_entity.pdbx_description
1 polymer ?
#
loop_
_entity_poly.entity_id
_entity_poly.type
_entity_poly.pdbx_seq_one_letter_code
_entity_poly.pdbx_strand_id
1 'polypeptide(L)'
;MRMSDIPGYQVNIEIPSPKIEGKILNSLNFKKLSERINYIQNTTMKFNLNKNTLTTDTRELSKNILITVSRTNIPMIKPGEIPDSDFISRTEKNLNQGIKKWIEQERTTFISAFINRTIDQTCRGNHAKIGSDAKKNLFNEIHNEYFKNEKLDCRCANSSILQTILNDNDLNKKIININIDSAIPDEIENIMLMKMDEIINNIKNQKSDIEVIQNKQKELASFQGLYKTALLTERMSVRSDIYHSISENIFNTLLCDKFYGENSGAVKFDEVREEIKNRVLLKSTPITNTPRFFFSDAHLSVTTKTPDDSNNK
;
A
#
# COMPACT_ATOMS: atom_id res chain seq x y z
N MET A 1 -20.04 13.19 24.64
CA MET A 1 -20.87 12.02 24.25
C MET A 1 -19.91 10.88 23.97
N ARG A 2 -20.08 9.70 24.61
CA ARG A 2 -19.18 8.56 24.39
C ARG A 2 -19.64 7.80 23.14
N MET A 3 -18.71 7.23 22.39
CA MET A 3 -19.05 6.51 21.14
C MET A 3 -19.87 5.23 21.39
N SER A 4 -19.94 4.77 22.64
CA SER A 4 -20.82 3.69 23.12
C SER A 4 -22.32 4.00 23.02
N ASP A 5 -22.70 5.26 22.77
CA ASP A 5 -24.08 5.73 22.92
C ASP A 5 -24.85 5.76 21.58
N ILE A 6 -24.24 5.29 20.47
CA ILE A 6 -24.83 5.27 19.13
C ILE A 6 -25.43 3.86 18.83
N PRO A 7 -26.76 3.70 18.68
CA PRO A 7 -27.38 2.39 18.47
C PRO A 7 -27.16 1.85 17.04
N GLY A 8 -26.78 0.58 16.93
CA GLY A 8 -26.94 -0.21 15.69
C GLY A 8 -25.69 -0.77 15.02
N TYR A 9 -24.68 -1.27 15.74
CA TYR A 9 -23.51 -1.90 15.09
C TYR A 9 -23.07 -3.25 15.68
N GLN A 10 -22.67 -4.14 14.75
CA GLN A 10 -22.45 -5.58 14.84
C GLN A 10 -21.01 -5.98 15.17
N VAL A 11 -20.87 -7.15 15.83
CA VAL A 11 -19.64 -7.89 16.19
C VAL A 11 -18.38 -7.04 16.31
N ASN A 12 -18.19 -6.46 17.49
CA ASN A 12 -16.92 -5.84 17.87
C ASN A 12 -15.82 -6.88 17.87
N ILE A 13 -14.67 -6.55 17.26
CA ILE A 13 -13.48 -7.36 17.47
C ILE A 13 -12.93 -7.10 18.86
N GLU A 14 -12.51 -8.16 19.55
CA GLU A 14 -11.87 -8.01 20.86
C GLU A 14 -10.46 -7.43 20.67
N ILE A 15 -10.25 -6.23 21.20
CA ILE A 15 -8.95 -5.56 21.21
C ILE A 15 -8.43 -5.59 22.65
N PRO A 16 -7.46 -6.48 22.96
CA PRO A 16 -6.96 -6.61 24.32
C PRO A 16 -6.26 -5.33 24.75
N SER A 17 -6.69 -4.76 25.87
CA SER A 17 -6.01 -3.61 26.46
C SER A 17 -4.56 -3.97 26.79
N PRO A 18 -3.61 -3.04 26.64
CA PRO A 18 -2.22 -3.27 26.99
C PRO A 18 -2.09 -3.54 28.49
N LYS A 19 -1.24 -4.51 28.86
CA LYS A 19 -1.06 -4.94 30.25
C LYS A 19 0.40 -5.13 30.60
N ILE A 20 0.70 -5.01 31.89
CA ILE A 20 1.98 -5.34 32.52
C ILE A 20 1.69 -6.19 33.75
N GLU A 21 2.27 -7.40 33.83
CA GLU A 21 2.06 -8.32 34.97
C GLU A 21 0.58 -8.45 35.37
N GLY A 22 -0.29 -8.58 34.36
CA GLY A 22 -1.75 -8.67 34.53
C GLY A 22 -2.49 -7.35 34.79
N LYS A 23 -1.80 -6.27 35.17
CA LYS A 23 -2.40 -4.93 35.36
C LYS A 23 -2.67 -4.25 34.02
N ILE A 24 -3.91 -3.79 33.81
CA ILE A 24 -4.31 -3.06 32.60
C ILE A 24 -3.76 -1.63 32.66
N LEU A 25 -3.15 -1.19 31.56
CA LEU A 25 -2.68 0.18 31.37
C LEU A 25 -3.78 1.07 30.80
N ASN A 26 -3.97 2.24 31.41
CA ASN A 26 -4.95 3.23 30.98
C ASN A 26 -4.35 4.23 29.98
N SER A 27 -4.38 3.88 28.68
CA SER A 27 -4.01 4.80 27.60
C SER A 27 -5.24 5.38 26.91
N LEU A 28 -5.39 6.71 26.98
CA LEU A 28 -6.44 7.43 26.25
C LEU A 28 -6.29 7.28 24.74
N ASN A 29 -5.06 7.37 24.21
CA ASN A 29 -4.81 7.24 22.78
C ASN A 29 -5.08 5.81 22.29
N PHE A 30 -4.70 4.79 23.06
CA PHE A 30 -5.05 3.40 22.76
C PHE A 30 -6.56 3.19 22.70
N LYS A 31 -7.30 3.69 23.70
CA LYS A 31 -8.76 3.57 23.76
C LYS A 31 -9.42 4.24 22.55
N LYS A 32 -9.02 5.47 22.22
CA LYS A 32 -9.52 6.19 21.04
C LYS A 32 -9.31 5.41 19.74
N LEU A 33 -8.12 4.86 19.51
CA LEU A 33 -7.83 4.06 18.32
C LEU A 33 -8.59 2.73 18.32
N SER A 34 -8.72 2.08 19.47
CA SER A 34 -9.48 0.83 19.62
C SER A 34 -10.96 1.04 19.30
N GLU A 35 -11.54 2.14 19.78
CA GLU A 35 -12.91 2.53 19.42
C GLU A 35 -13.02 2.76 17.91
N ARG A 36 -12.11 3.52 17.29
CA ARG A 36 -12.13 3.75 15.83
C ARG A 36 -12.16 2.45 15.02
N ILE A 37 -11.39 1.45 15.41
CA ILE A 37 -11.37 0.15 14.72
C ILE A 37 -12.75 -0.51 14.72
N ASN A 38 -13.51 -0.41 15.81
CA ASN A 38 -14.82 -1.06 15.92
C ASN A 38 -15.98 -0.23 15.36
N TYR A 39 -15.89 1.11 15.34
CA TYR A 39 -17.00 1.98 14.94
C TYR A 39 -16.95 2.46 13.47
N ILE A 40 -15.82 2.28 12.78
CA ILE A 40 -15.70 2.77 11.39
C ILE A 40 -16.45 1.87 10.41
N GLN A 41 -17.22 2.50 9.53
CA GLN A 41 -17.89 1.88 8.39
C GLN A 41 -16.86 1.61 7.28
N ASN A 42 -17.09 0.61 6.43
CA ASN A 42 -16.23 0.27 5.27
C ASN A 42 -14.90 -0.44 5.60
N THR A 43 -14.89 -1.34 6.59
CA THR A 43 -13.70 -2.12 6.96
C THR A 43 -13.54 -3.40 6.13
N THR A 44 -14.60 -3.89 5.48
CA THR A 44 -14.48 -5.03 4.56
C THR A 44 -14.08 -4.54 3.18
N MET A 45 -12.93 -4.98 2.71
CA MET A 45 -12.42 -4.70 1.37
C MET A 45 -12.54 -5.94 0.49
N LYS A 46 -13.11 -5.76 -0.70
CA LYS A 46 -13.23 -6.79 -1.73
C LYS A 46 -12.44 -6.34 -2.96
N PHE A 47 -11.48 -7.17 -3.34
CA PHE A 47 -10.62 -7.04 -4.50
C PHE A 47 -11.08 -8.03 -5.56
N ASN A 48 -11.40 -7.56 -6.76
CA ASN A 48 -11.68 -8.45 -7.89
C ASN A 48 -10.58 -8.29 -8.93
N LEU A 49 -9.99 -9.43 -9.31
CA LEU A 49 -9.00 -9.54 -10.37
C LEU A 49 -9.53 -10.60 -11.36
N ASN A 50 -10.11 -10.12 -12.46
CA ASN A 50 -10.85 -10.95 -13.41
C ASN A 50 -11.94 -11.79 -12.70
N LYS A 51 -11.81 -13.13 -12.71
CA LYS A 51 -12.73 -14.06 -12.03
C LYS A 51 -12.38 -14.35 -10.56
N ASN A 52 -11.22 -13.88 -10.10
CA ASN A 52 -10.73 -14.18 -8.76
C ASN A 52 -11.10 -13.04 -7.81
N THR A 53 -11.51 -13.39 -6.60
CA THR A 53 -11.89 -12.42 -5.57
C THR A 53 -11.12 -12.68 -4.29
N LEU A 54 -10.60 -11.60 -3.72
CA LEU A 54 -10.06 -11.56 -2.36
C LEU A 54 -10.96 -10.67 -1.51
N THR A 55 -11.36 -11.17 -0.34
CA THR A 55 -12.06 -10.35 0.67
C THR A 55 -11.26 -10.34 1.95
N THR A 56 -11.10 -9.16 2.54
CA THR A 56 -10.40 -8.99 3.82
C THR A 56 -11.10 -7.96 4.68
N ASP A 57 -11.10 -8.18 5.99
CA ASP A 57 -11.56 -7.21 6.97
C ASP A 57 -10.33 -6.52 7.56
N THR A 58 -10.27 -5.19 7.46
CA THR A 58 -9.14 -4.40 7.94
C THR A 58 -9.13 -4.20 9.46
N ARG A 59 -10.20 -4.60 10.18
CA ARG A 59 -10.27 -4.49 11.64
C ARG A 59 -9.18 -5.29 12.34
N GLU A 60 -9.00 -6.56 11.97
CA GLU A 60 -7.99 -7.42 12.61
C GLU A 60 -6.56 -6.95 12.30
N LEU A 61 -6.31 -6.49 11.07
CA LEU A 61 -5.03 -5.89 10.67
C LEU A 61 -4.75 -4.59 11.46
N SER A 62 -5.77 -3.73 11.61
CA SER A 62 -5.67 -2.50 12.39
C SER A 62 -5.39 -2.77 13.86
N LYS A 63 -6.05 -3.79 14.43
CA LYS A 63 -5.79 -4.28 15.78
C LYS A 63 -4.35 -4.77 15.94
N ASN A 64 -3.84 -5.56 14.98
CA ASN A 64 -2.46 -6.06 15.02
C ASN A 64 -1.44 -4.92 14.99
N ILE A 65 -1.68 -3.88 14.17
CA ILE A 65 -0.87 -2.66 14.15
C ILE A 65 -0.90 -1.97 15.52
N LEU A 66 -2.10 -1.73 16.07
CA LEU A 66 -2.25 -1.05 17.37
C LEU A 66 -1.58 -1.82 18.52
N ILE A 67 -1.70 -3.14 18.55
CA ILE A 67 -1.02 -4.00 19.53
C ILE A 67 0.50 -3.90 19.37
N THR A 68 1.00 -3.92 18.15
CA THR A 68 2.44 -3.83 17.87
C THR A 68 3.00 -2.49 18.34
N VAL A 69 2.35 -1.38 17.98
CA VAL A 69 2.74 -0.03 18.44
C VAL A 69 2.65 0.08 19.96
N SER A 70 1.69 -0.58 20.59
CA SER A 70 1.57 -0.55 22.06
C SER A 70 2.72 -1.29 22.73
N ARG A 71 3.04 -2.49 22.25
CA ARG A 71 4.12 -3.33 22.79
C ARG A 71 5.48 -2.65 22.71
N THR A 72 5.79 -1.95 21.61
CA THR A 72 7.07 -1.25 21.45
C THR A 72 7.24 -0.06 22.40
N ASN A 73 6.15 0.46 22.97
CA ASN A 73 6.16 1.59 23.89
C ASN A 73 5.97 1.20 25.37
N ILE A 74 5.84 -0.11 25.66
CA ILE A 74 5.79 -0.63 27.02
C ILE A 74 7.21 -1.07 27.40
N PRO A 75 7.83 -0.48 28.45
CA PRO A 75 9.15 -0.89 28.92
C PRO A 75 9.13 -2.33 29.43
N MET A 76 10.23 -3.05 29.21
CA MET A 76 10.43 -4.37 29.78
C MET A 76 10.64 -4.28 31.29
N ILE A 77 10.03 -5.20 32.02
CA ILE A 77 10.26 -5.40 33.46
C ILE A 77 11.30 -6.50 33.65
N LYS A 78 12.16 -6.37 34.65
CA LYS A 78 13.10 -7.44 34.98
C LYS A 78 12.37 -8.65 35.57
N PRO A 79 12.80 -9.87 35.28
CA PRO A 79 12.20 -11.06 35.86
C PRO A 79 12.13 -10.98 37.40
N GLY A 80 10.93 -11.17 37.97
CA GLY A 80 10.71 -11.17 39.41
C GLY A 80 10.45 -9.80 40.06
N GLU A 81 10.54 -8.69 39.32
CA GLU A 81 10.15 -7.36 39.83
C GLU A 81 8.64 -7.17 39.71
N ILE A 82 7.99 -6.74 40.81
CA ILE A 82 6.58 -6.36 40.79
C ILE A 82 6.51 -4.85 40.51
N PRO A 83 5.83 -4.41 39.43
CA PRO A 83 5.71 -3.00 39.13
C PRO A 83 4.87 -2.27 40.18
N ASP A 84 5.50 -1.28 40.81
CA ASP A 84 4.85 -0.33 41.71
C ASP A 84 3.93 0.65 40.96
N SER A 85 3.19 1.48 41.70
CA SER A 85 2.27 2.46 41.12
C SER A 85 2.96 3.49 40.23
N ASP A 86 4.17 3.90 40.59
CA ASP A 86 4.92 4.95 39.90
C ASP A 86 5.48 4.44 38.57
N PHE A 87 5.88 3.18 38.51
CA PHE A 87 6.24 2.48 37.29
C PHE A 87 5.05 2.37 36.34
N ILE A 88 3.88 1.97 36.84
CA ILE A 88 2.66 1.85 36.04
C ILE A 88 2.27 3.22 35.45
N SER A 89 2.20 4.27 36.29
CA SER A 89 1.87 5.64 35.86
C SER A 89 2.84 6.17 34.80
N ARG A 90 4.16 5.98 35.00
CA ARG A 90 5.17 6.34 33.99
C ARG A 90 4.97 5.56 32.68
N THR A 91 4.64 4.29 32.78
CA THR A 91 4.41 3.45 31.59
C THR A 91 3.16 3.88 30.82
N GLU A 92 2.05 4.20 31.50
CA GLU A 92 0.85 4.73 30.85
C GLU A 92 1.13 6.04 30.11
N LYS A 93 1.94 6.93 30.73
CA LYS A 93 2.39 8.17 30.09
C LYS A 93 3.26 7.88 28.86
N ASN A 94 4.21 6.97 28.96
CA ASN A 94 5.09 6.58 27.86
C ASN A 94 4.30 5.97 26.69
N LEU A 95 3.36 5.06 26.99
CA LEU A 95 2.48 4.46 26.01
C LEU A 95 1.63 5.51 25.28
N ASN A 96 1.00 6.44 26.01
CA ASN A 96 0.22 7.52 25.41
C ASN A 96 1.07 8.41 24.50
N GLN A 97 2.26 8.81 24.97
CA GLN A 97 3.19 9.63 24.19
C GLN A 97 3.73 8.89 22.97
N GLY A 98 4.05 7.61 23.13
CA GLY A 98 4.52 6.73 22.07
C GLY A 98 3.52 6.57 20.93
N ILE A 99 2.27 6.26 21.26
CA ILE A 99 1.19 6.19 20.26
C ILE A 99 1.00 7.55 19.58
N LYS A 100 1.03 8.66 20.33
CA LYS A 100 0.91 10.00 19.74
C LYS A 100 2.03 10.30 18.74
N LYS A 101 3.28 10.02 19.11
CA LYS A 101 4.45 10.17 18.22
C LYS A 101 4.33 9.30 16.98
N TRP A 102 3.87 8.06 17.13
CA TRP A 102 3.64 7.15 16.01
C TRP A 102 2.57 7.70 15.04
N ILE A 103 1.46 8.25 15.55
CA ILE A 103 0.42 8.88 14.72
C ILE A 103 1.02 10.03 13.89
N GLU A 104 1.77 10.93 14.53
CA GLU A 104 2.41 12.08 13.85
C GLU A 104 3.43 11.62 12.79
N GLN A 105 4.21 10.60 13.11
CA GLN A 105 5.17 9.99 12.18
C GLN A 105 4.47 9.34 10.99
N GLU A 106 3.42 8.55 11.20
CA GLU A 106 2.73 7.86 10.11
C GLU A 106 1.96 8.81 9.20
N ARG A 107 1.37 9.89 9.72
CA ARG A 107 0.78 10.93 8.85
C ARG A 107 1.81 11.51 7.88
N THR A 108 3.04 11.69 8.36
CA THR A 108 4.15 12.15 7.52
C THR A 108 4.59 11.07 6.53
N THR A 109 4.98 9.90 7.01
CA THR A 109 5.63 8.87 6.20
C THR A 109 4.67 8.21 5.22
N PHE A 110 3.42 7.95 5.63
CA PHE A 110 2.42 7.29 4.81
C PHE A 110 2.01 8.15 3.61
N ILE A 111 1.61 9.40 3.85
CA ILE A 111 1.17 10.31 2.79
C ILE A 111 2.34 10.60 1.83
N SER A 112 3.54 10.81 2.36
CA SER A 112 4.73 11.02 1.53
C SER A 112 5.04 9.81 0.64
N ALA A 113 4.98 8.59 1.20
CA ALA A 113 5.19 7.36 0.45
C ALA A 113 4.09 7.16 -0.61
N PHE A 114 2.83 7.47 -0.30
CA PHE A 114 1.71 7.41 -1.25
C PHE A 114 1.94 8.32 -2.46
N ILE A 115 2.32 9.59 -2.24
CA ILE A 115 2.60 10.53 -3.33
C ILE A 115 3.75 10.02 -4.20
N ASN A 116 4.88 9.67 -3.58
CA ASN A 116 6.07 9.18 -4.28
C ASN A 116 5.79 7.92 -5.10
N ARG A 117 5.10 6.95 -4.49
CA ARG A 117 4.68 5.72 -5.15
C ARG A 117 3.80 6.03 -6.36
N THR A 118 2.79 6.89 -6.20
CA THR A 118 1.87 7.22 -7.29
C THR A 118 2.61 7.86 -8.46
N ILE A 119 3.58 8.75 -8.20
CA ILE A 119 4.44 9.31 -9.23
C ILE A 119 5.22 8.20 -9.95
N ASP A 120 5.90 7.33 -9.20
CA ASP A 120 6.74 6.27 -9.76
C ASP A 120 5.93 5.23 -10.54
N GLN A 121 4.75 4.87 -10.06
CA GLN A 121 3.82 3.98 -10.76
C GLN A 121 3.30 4.60 -12.06
N THR A 122 2.95 5.88 -12.04
CA THR A 122 2.46 6.57 -13.24
C THR A 122 3.55 6.64 -14.31
N CYS A 123 4.78 7.01 -13.92
CA CYS A 123 5.93 6.99 -14.82
C CYS A 123 6.15 5.60 -15.41
N ARG A 124 6.12 4.54 -14.59
CA ARG A 124 6.30 3.16 -15.04
C ARG A 124 5.22 2.72 -16.03
N GLY A 125 3.94 2.84 -15.67
CA GLY A 125 2.82 2.39 -16.49
C GLY A 125 2.72 3.12 -17.85
N ASN A 126 3.19 4.36 -17.89
CA ASN A 126 3.21 5.17 -19.11
C ASN A 126 4.54 5.15 -19.86
N HIS A 127 5.48 4.31 -19.41
CA HIS A 127 6.82 4.21 -20.01
C HIS A 127 7.49 5.58 -20.15
N ALA A 128 7.41 6.37 -19.08
CA ALA A 128 7.86 7.75 -19.01
C ALA A 128 8.83 7.94 -17.83
N LYS A 129 9.63 9.01 -17.91
CA LYS A 129 10.56 9.43 -16.85
C LYS A 129 10.29 10.87 -16.45
N ILE A 130 10.42 11.15 -15.16
CA ILE A 130 10.38 12.50 -14.59
C ILE A 130 11.73 12.80 -13.92
N GLY A 131 12.27 14.00 -14.12
CA GLY A 131 13.52 14.43 -13.46
C GLY A 131 13.34 14.57 -11.95
N SER A 132 14.42 14.48 -11.18
CA SER A 132 14.40 14.58 -9.72
C SER A 132 13.79 15.90 -9.22
N ASP A 133 14.17 17.02 -9.84
CA ASP A 133 13.65 18.34 -9.46
C ASP A 133 12.17 18.50 -9.82
N ALA A 134 11.77 17.99 -10.99
CA ALA A 134 10.38 17.98 -11.41
C ALA A 134 9.51 17.10 -10.48
N LYS A 135 10.03 15.94 -10.04
CA LYS A 135 9.39 15.07 -9.06
C LYS A 135 9.23 15.77 -7.71
N LYS A 136 10.28 16.44 -7.22
CA LYS A 136 10.24 17.20 -5.96
C LYS A 136 9.25 18.37 -6.03
N ASN A 137 9.22 19.11 -7.14
CA ASN A 137 8.27 20.20 -7.33
C ASN A 137 6.82 19.68 -7.37
N LEU A 138 6.57 18.59 -8.10
CA LEU A 138 5.25 17.95 -8.13
C LEU A 138 4.83 17.46 -6.73
N PHE A 139 5.73 16.84 -5.97
CA PHE A 139 5.46 16.43 -4.60
C PHE A 139 4.99 17.61 -3.74
N ASN A 140 5.71 18.75 -3.82
CA ASN A 140 5.39 19.96 -3.06
C ASN A 140 4.07 20.59 -3.49
N GLU A 141 3.73 20.57 -4.79
CA GLU A 141 2.44 21.03 -5.28
C GLU A 141 1.29 20.21 -4.67
N ILE A 142 1.39 18.88 -4.69
CA ILE A 142 0.39 17.98 -4.10
C ILE A 142 0.30 18.18 -2.59
N HIS A 143 1.44 18.33 -1.91
CA HIS A 143 1.50 18.63 -0.47
C HIS A 143 0.74 19.92 -0.15
N ASN A 144 1.01 21.00 -0.87
CA ASN A 144 0.40 22.31 -0.61
C ASN A 144 -1.11 22.34 -0.87
N GLU A 145 -1.59 21.55 -1.82
CA GLU A 145 -2.99 21.54 -2.24
C GLU A 145 -3.84 20.61 -1.37
N TYR A 146 -3.37 19.39 -1.10
CA TYR A 146 -4.18 18.35 -0.44
C TYR A 146 -3.81 18.13 1.03
N PHE A 147 -2.58 18.47 1.44
CA PHE A 147 -2.02 18.07 2.73
C PHE A 147 -1.29 19.21 3.46
N LYS A 148 -1.73 20.46 3.25
CA LYS A 148 -1.04 21.68 3.74
C LYS A 148 -0.73 21.68 5.24
N ASN A 149 -1.52 20.97 6.04
CA ASN A 149 -1.36 20.88 7.50
C ASN A 149 -0.41 19.75 7.95
N GLU A 150 0.01 18.89 7.04
CA GLU A 150 0.93 17.78 7.32
C GLU A 150 2.39 18.19 7.08
N LYS A 151 3.32 17.56 7.81
CA LYS A 151 4.76 17.77 7.64
C LYS A 151 5.36 16.69 6.75
N LEU A 152 5.14 16.77 5.44
CA LEU A 152 5.59 15.74 4.50
C LEU A 152 7.09 15.81 4.16
N ASP A 153 7.70 14.69 3.80
CA ASP A 153 9.10 14.58 3.34
C ASP A 153 9.17 13.80 2.02
N CYS A 154 9.61 14.45 0.95
CA CYS A 154 9.70 13.86 -0.38
C CYS A 154 10.69 12.68 -0.49
N ARG A 155 11.49 12.40 0.55
CA ARG A 155 12.41 11.26 0.61
C ARG A 155 11.81 10.02 1.26
N CYS A 156 10.62 10.13 1.87
CA CYS A 156 9.95 8.99 2.49
C CYS A 156 9.42 8.02 1.44
N ALA A 157 9.78 6.74 1.59
CA ALA A 157 9.34 5.66 0.73
C ALA A 157 8.53 4.56 1.47
N ASN A 158 8.62 4.49 2.79
CA ASN A 158 8.03 3.42 3.60
C ASN A 158 7.24 3.97 4.79
N SER A 159 6.18 3.25 5.16
CA SER A 159 5.34 3.48 6.34
C SER A 159 5.28 2.22 7.20
N SER A 160 5.16 2.36 8.52
CA SER A 160 5.09 1.19 9.40
C SER A 160 3.76 0.45 9.26
N ILE A 161 2.68 1.13 8.85
CA ILE A 161 1.41 0.50 8.48
C ILE A 161 1.64 -0.52 7.35
N LEU A 162 2.23 -0.10 6.23
CA LEU A 162 2.48 -0.98 5.09
C LEU A 162 3.40 -2.15 5.47
N GLN A 163 4.48 -1.87 6.21
CA GLN A 163 5.41 -2.92 6.64
C GLN A 163 4.75 -3.96 7.54
N THR A 164 3.85 -3.54 8.43
CA THR A 164 3.11 -4.48 9.29
C THR A 164 2.20 -5.38 8.45
N ILE A 165 1.53 -4.82 7.43
CA ILE A 165 0.63 -5.56 6.54
C ILE A 165 1.41 -6.53 5.65
N LEU A 166 2.57 -6.13 5.13
CA LEU A 166 3.45 -7.00 4.34
C LEU A 166 3.94 -8.22 5.13
N ASN A 167 4.07 -8.08 6.45
CA ASN A 167 4.49 -9.17 7.35
C ASN A 167 3.32 -10.05 7.82
N ASP A 168 2.08 -9.77 7.40
CA ASP A 168 0.92 -10.58 7.76
C ASP A 168 0.86 -11.85 6.88
N ASN A 169 1.20 -12.99 7.49
CA ASN A 169 1.29 -14.27 6.79
C ASN A 169 -0.05 -14.73 6.19
N ASP A 170 -1.16 -14.45 6.86
CA ASP A 170 -2.47 -14.93 6.42
C ASP A 170 -2.98 -14.09 5.25
N LEU A 171 -2.80 -12.77 5.29
CA LEU A 171 -3.03 -11.90 4.16
C LEU A 171 -2.15 -12.27 2.97
N ASN A 172 -0.86 -12.55 3.20
CA ASN A 172 0.05 -12.94 2.13
C ASN A 172 -0.40 -14.24 1.44
N LYS A 173 -0.80 -15.25 2.21
CA LYS A 173 -1.40 -16.49 1.65
C LYS A 173 -2.67 -16.19 0.83
N LYS A 174 -3.56 -15.34 1.34
CA LYS A 174 -4.78 -14.94 0.64
C LYS A 174 -4.48 -14.21 -0.68
N ILE A 175 -3.47 -13.34 -0.70
CA ILE A 175 -3.03 -12.63 -1.92
C ILE A 175 -2.37 -13.58 -2.92
N ILE A 176 -1.57 -14.55 -2.48
CA ILE A 176 -1.01 -15.58 -3.37
C ILE A 176 -2.15 -16.37 -4.04
N ASN A 177 -3.21 -16.67 -3.29
CA ASN A 177 -4.36 -17.44 -3.79
C ASN A 177 -5.23 -16.71 -4.81
N ILE A 178 -5.11 -15.37 -4.98
CA ILE A 178 -5.82 -14.65 -6.04
C ILE A 178 -5.28 -14.97 -7.45
N ASN A 179 -4.19 -15.76 -7.53
CA ASN A 179 -3.59 -16.32 -8.74
C ASN A 179 -3.35 -15.25 -9.83
N ILE A 180 -2.53 -14.26 -9.48
CA ILE A 180 -2.16 -13.14 -10.37
C ILE A 180 -1.46 -13.65 -11.64
N ASP A 181 -0.74 -14.77 -11.55
CA ASP A 181 -0.06 -15.37 -12.69
C ASP A 181 -1.05 -15.85 -13.76
N SER A 182 -2.25 -16.29 -13.36
CA SER A 182 -3.35 -16.61 -14.27
C SER A 182 -4.07 -15.38 -14.82
N ALA A 183 -4.07 -14.27 -14.08
CA ALA A 183 -4.70 -13.02 -14.52
C ALA A 183 -3.83 -12.24 -15.49
N ILE A 184 -2.51 -12.40 -15.38
CA ILE A 184 -1.48 -11.82 -16.26
C ILE A 184 -0.62 -12.99 -16.77
N PRO A 185 -1.09 -13.71 -17.81
CA PRO A 185 -0.41 -14.89 -18.32
C PRO A 185 0.95 -14.55 -18.92
N ASP A 186 1.83 -15.54 -18.94
CA ASP A 186 3.11 -15.44 -19.65
C ASP A 186 2.86 -15.78 -21.13
N GLU A 187 3.11 -14.81 -22.02
CA GLU A 187 2.94 -14.93 -23.47
C GLU A 187 4.29 -14.95 -24.20
N ILE A 188 5.36 -15.34 -23.49
CA ILE A 188 6.73 -15.29 -24.01
C ILE A 188 6.88 -16.01 -25.36
N GLU A 189 6.21 -17.13 -25.58
CA GLU A 189 6.30 -17.87 -26.84
C GLU A 189 5.82 -17.02 -28.03
N ASN A 190 4.62 -16.42 -27.92
CA ASN A 190 4.06 -15.56 -28.95
C ASN A 190 4.93 -14.32 -29.18
N ILE A 191 5.39 -13.68 -28.10
CA ILE A 191 6.23 -12.48 -28.16
C ILE A 191 7.60 -12.78 -28.79
N MET A 192 8.20 -13.93 -28.48
CA MET A 192 9.46 -14.35 -29.09
C MET A 192 9.29 -14.72 -30.57
N LEU A 193 8.19 -15.38 -30.95
CA LEU A 193 7.89 -15.68 -32.36
C LEU A 193 7.78 -14.39 -33.19
N MET A 194 7.01 -13.40 -32.71
CA MET A 194 6.88 -12.11 -33.39
C MET A 194 8.23 -11.40 -33.55
N LYS A 195 9.07 -11.39 -32.49
CA LYS A 195 10.40 -10.78 -32.57
C LYS A 195 11.35 -11.54 -33.49
N MET A 196 11.25 -12.87 -33.53
CA MET A 196 12.03 -13.71 -34.43
C MET A 196 11.67 -13.46 -35.89
N ASP A 197 10.38 -13.33 -36.21
CA ASP A 197 9.92 -12.97 -37.55
C ASP A 197 10.41 -11.59 -38.00
N GLU A 198 10.38 -10.60 -37.09
CA GLU A 198 10.96 -9.26 -37.33
C GLU A 198 12.45 -9.35 -37.66
N ILE A 199 13.20 -10.13 -36.87
CA ILE A 199 14.64 -10.35 -37.09
C ILE A 199 14.89 -11.03 -38.43
N ILE A 200 14.15 -12.09 -38.77
CA ILE A 200 14.29 -12.83 -40.03
C ILE A 200 14.03 -11.91 -41.23
N ASN A 201 12.99 -11.08 -41.17
CA ASN A 201 12.68 -10.13 -42.23
C ASN A 201 13.77 -9.06 -42.41
N ASN A 202 14.37 -8.60 -41.31
CA ASN A 202 15.50 -7.67 -41.36
C ASN A 202 16.75 -8.29 -41.99
N ILE A 203 17.02 -9.58 -41.70
CA ILE A 203 18.17 -10.31 -42.25
C ILE A 203 18.01 -10.55 -43.76
N LYS A 204 16.81 -10.91 -44.24
CA LYS A 204 16.53 -11.11 -45.68
C LYS A 204 16.88 -9.89 -46.55
N ASN A 205 16.85 -8.70 -45.96
CA ASN A 205 17.14 -7.43 -46.64
C ASN A 205 18.64 -7.03 -46.59
N GLN A 206 19.53 -7.86 -46.01
CA GLN A 206 20.96 -7.56 -45.84
C GLN A 206 21.85 -8.75 -46.22
N LYS A 207 23.03 -8.51 -46.81
CA LYS A 207 24.07 -9.54 -46.96
C LYS A 207 24.48 -10.00 -45.55
N SER A 208 24.13 -11.23 -45.21
CA SER A 208 24.26 -11.76 -43.85
C SER A 208 25.63 -12.42 -43.67
N ASP A 209 26.52 -11.84 -42.86
CA ASP A 209 27.70 -12.52 -42.33
C ASP A 209 27.40 -13.09 -40.93
N ILE A 210 28.22 -14.04 -40.46
CA ILE A 210 28.10 -14.76 -39.19
C ILE A 210 27.97 -13.78 -38.01
N GLU A 211 28.69 -12.66 -38.04
CA GLU A 211 28.64 -11.63 -36.99
C GLU A 211 27.25 -10.99 -36.87
N VAL A 212 26.56 -10.73 -38.00
CA VAL A 212 25.21 -10.17 -38.00
C VAL A 212 24.23 -11.15 -37.35
N ILE A 213 24.34 -12.44 -37.66
CA ILE A 213 23.49 -13.49 -37.09
C ILE A 213 23.73 -13.60 -35.57
N GLN A 214 24.98 -13.59 -35.12
CA GLN A 214 25.31 -13.64 -33.70
C GLN A 214 24.79 -12.42 -32.93
N ASN A 215 24.88 -11.23 -33.51
CA ASN A 215 24.35 -10.01 -32.89
C ASN A 215 22.82 -10.05 -32.78
N LYS A 216 22.12 -10.61 -33.78
CA LYS A 216 20.67 -10.81 -33.72
C LYS A 216 20.23 -11.85 -32.69
N GLN A 217 21.02 -12.90 -32.49
CA GLN A 217 20.78 -13.86 -31.38
C GLN A 217 20.93 -13.19 -30.01
N LYS A 218 21.94 -12.33 -29.82
CA LYS A 218 22.11 -11.55 -28.58
C LYS A 218 20.94 -10.57 -28.37
N GLU A 219 20.48 -9.91 -29.43
CA GLU A 219 19.30 -9.02 -29.39
C GLU A 219 18.05 -9.78 -28.90
N LEU A 220 17.80 -10.98 -29.44
CA LEU A 220 16.66 -11.81 -29.05
C LEU A 220 16.74 -12.24 -27.58
N ALA A 221 17.91 -12.69 -27.12
CA ALA A 221 18.11 -13.07 -25.72
C ALA A 221 17.91 -11.89 -24.75
N SER A 222 18.43 -10.70 -25.11
CA SER A 222 18.22 -9.46 -24.36
C SER A 222 16.74 -9.09 -24.29
N PHE A 223 16.04 -9.15 -25.42
CA PHE A 223 14.61 -8.87 -25.52
C PHE A 223 13.78 -9.84 -24.64
N GLN A 224 14.13 -11.13 -24.63
CA GLN A 224 13.52 -12.12 -23.75
C GLN A 224 13.71 -11.78 -22.26
N GLY A 225 14.92 -11.37 -21.86
CA GLY A 225 15.21 -10.96 -20.49
C GLY A 225 14.41 -9.72 -20.06
N LEU A 226 14.29 -8.74 -20.96
CA LEU A 226 13.49 -7.53 -20.73
C LEU A 226 12.01 -7.87 -20.58
N TYR A 227 11.46 -8.74 -21.41
CA TYR A 227 10.07 -9.20 -21.31
C TYR A 227 9.79 -9.86 -19.96
N LYS A 228 10.62 -10.83 -19.54
CA LYS A 228 10.44 -11.52 -18.25
C LYS A 228 10.48 -10.55 -17.07
N THR A 229 11.38 -9.57 -17.12
CA THR A 229 11.49 -8.53 -16.10
C THR A 229 10.24 -7.65 -16.05
N ALA A 230 9.71 -7.25 -17.22
CA ALA A 230 8.49 -6.48 -17.32
C ALA A 230 7.27 -7.26 -16.79
N LEU A 231 7.15 -8.55 -17.15
CA LEU A 231 6.07 -9.44 -16.70
C LEU A 231 6.07 -9.59 -15.18
N LEU A 232 7.24 -9.87 -14.59
CA LEU A 232 7.38 -9.98 -13.14
C LEU A 232 7.01 -8.66 -12.45
N THR A 233 7.45 -7.53 -13.01
CA THR A 233 7.17 -6.19 -12.49
C THR A 233 5.67 -5.90 -12.50
N GLU A 234 4.96 -6.27 -13.56
CA GLU A 234 3.51 -6.07 -13.68
C GLU A 234 2.74 -6.87 -12.62
N ARG A 235 3.07 -8.16 -12.49
CA ARG A 235 2.48 -9.03 -11.45
C ARG A 235 2.77 -8.53 -10.03
N MET A 236 3.97 -8.02 -9.79
CA MET A 236 4.33 -7.41 -8.51
C MET A 236 3.58 -6.09 -8.27
N SER A 237 3.29 -5.30 -9.31
CA SER A 237 2.50 -4.08 -9.18
C SER A 237 1.10 -4.37 -8.67
N VAL A 238 0.39 -5.34 -9.26
CA VAL A 238 -0.95 -5.75 -8.81
C VAL A 238 -0.94 -6.23 -7.34
N ARG A 239 0.03 -7.07 -6.95
CA ARG A 239 0.20 -7.47 -5.53
C ARG A 239 0.35 -6.25 -4.63
N SER A 240 1.21 -5.33 -5.06
CA SER A 240 1.52 -4.13 -4.31
C SER A 240 0.29 -3.22 -4.18
N ASP A 241 -0.55 -3.10 -5.20
CA ASP A 241 -1.77 -2.27 -5.16
C ASP A 241 -2.82 -2.80 -4.17
N ILE A 242 -2.92 -4.12 -4.01
CA ILE A 242 -3.76 -4.73 -2.96
C ILE A 242 -3.27 -4.29 -1.58
N TYR A 243 -1.96 -4.44 -1.30
CA TYR A 243 -1.38 -4.05 -0.01
C TYR A 243 -1.57 -2.56 0.29
N HIS A 244 -1.36 -1.68 -0.71
CA HIS A 244 -1.51 -0.25 -0.52
C HIS A 244 -2.95 0.15 -0.28
N SER A 245 -3.91 -0.42 -1.02
CA SER A 245 -5.34 -0.17 -0.81
C SER A 245 -5.78 -0.54 0.62
N ILE A 246 -5.32 -1.69 1.13
CA ILE A 246 -5.56 -2.10 2.53
C ILE A 246 -4.94 -1.08 3.49
N SER A 247 -3.70 -0.67 3.21
CA SER A 247 -2.98 0.29 4.05
C SER A 247 -3.66 1.66 4.09
N GLU A 248 -4.20 2.13 2.96
CA GLU A 248 -4.95 3.38 2.83
C GLU A 248 -6.26 3.35 3.64
N ASN A 249 -6.97 2.22 3.61
CA ASN A 249 -8.17 2.02 4.44
C ASN A 249 -7.82 2.03 5.94
N ILE A 250 -6.74 1.36 6.34
CA ILE A 250 -6.25 1.35 7.72
C ILE A 250 -5.77 2.74 8.14
N PHE A 251 -5.09 3.47 7.26
CA PHE A 251 -4.67 4.86 7.50
C PHE A 251 -5.89 5.74 7.81
N ASN A 252 -6.92 5.68 6.97
CA ASN A 252 -8.17 6.42 7.20
C ASN A 252 -8.87 5.98 8.49
N THR A 253 -8.77 4.70 8.86
CA THR A 253 -9.37 4.15 10.09
C THR A 253 -8.67 4.68 11.35
N LEU A 254 -7.33 4.64 11.37
CA LEU A 254 -6.57 4.94 12.58
C LEU A 254 -6.23 6.43 12.69
N LEU A 255 -5.93 7.10 11.57
CA LEU A 255 -5.19 8.36 11.57
C LEU A 255 -5.99 9.58 11.06
N CYS A 256 -7.14 9.37 10.41
CA CYS A 256 -8.05 10.44 10.00
C CYS A 256 -9.19 10.61 11.01
N ASP A 257 -9.48 11.86 11.38
CA ASP A 257 -10.51 12.16 12.37
C ASP A 257 -11.73 12.81 11.72
N LYS A 258 -12.69 11.99 11.29
CA LYS A 258 -14.00 12.49 10.82
C LYS A 258 -15.00 12.67 11.98
N PHE A 259 -14.73 12.08 13.15
CA PHE A 259 -15.76 11.85 14.19
C PHE A 259 -15.59 12.71 15.45
N TYR A 260 -14.42 13.31 15.69
CA TYR A 260 -14.16 14.15 16.88
C TYR A 260 -13.91 15.64 16.58
N GLY A 261 -14.29 16.12 15.39
CA GLY A 261 -14.31 17.55 15.08
C GLY A 261 -12.93 18.18 14.80
N GLU A 262 -11.88 17.38 14.60
CA GLU A 262 -10.64 17.86 14.00
C GLU A 262 -10.79 17.87 12.46
N ASN A 263 -10.30 18.91 11.80
CA ASN A 263 -10.54 19.23 10.38
C ASN A 263 -9.98 18.21 9.34
N SER A 264 -9.61 16.98 9.73
CA SER A 264 -9.08 15.97 8.82
C SER A 264 -10.13 14.93 8.46
N GLY A 265 -11.00 15.26 7.49
CA GLY A 265 -11.83 14.25 6.85
C GLY A 265 -10.99 13.09 6.29
N ALA A 266 -11.62 11.94 6.03
CA ALA A 266 -10.94 10.80 5.40
C ALA A 266 -10.24 11.24 4.12
N VAL A 267 -8.99 10.81 3.93
CA VAL A 267 -8.24 11.09 2.70
C VAL A 267 -8.88 10.32 1.56
N LYS A 268 -9.27 11.05 0.52
CA LYS A 268 -9.81 10.49 -0.70
C LYS A 268 -8.66 10.11 -1.64
N PHE A 269 -7.98 9.01 -1.31
CA PHE A 269 -6.76 8.59 -2.01
C PHE A 269 -6.97 8.43 -3.52
N ASP A 270 -8.13 7.95 -3.98
CA ASP A 270 -8.43 7.81 -5.41
C ASP A 270 -8.43 9.16 -6.14
N GLU A 271 -9.08 10.18 -5.58
CA GLU A 271 -9.13 11.54 -6.18
C GLU A 271 -7.72 12.14 -6.27
N VAL A 272 -6.93 12.02 -5.19
CA VAL A 272 -5.54 12.52 -5.18
C VAL A 272 -4.66 11.73 -6.14
N ARG A 273 -4.86 10.41 -6.26
CA ARG A 273 -4.09 9.55 -7.16
C ARG A 273 -4.30 9.93 -8.62
N GLU A 274 -5.54 10.18 -9.03
CA GLU A 274 -5.85 10.62 -10.39
C GLU A 274 -5.26 12.00 -10.68
N GLU A 275 -5.30 12.93 -9.73
CA GLU A 275 -4.67 14.23 -9.92
C GLU A 275 -3.14 14.13 -10.07
N ILE A 276 -2.49 13.30 -9.25
CA ILE A 276 -1.06 13.03 -9.40
C ILE A 276 -0.77 12.45 -10.78
N LYS A 277 -1.55 11.45 -11.23
CA LYS A 277 -1.37 10.83 -12.56
C LYS A 277 -1.40 11.88 -13.66
N ASN A 278 -2.43 12.73 -13.68
CA ASN A 278 -2.58 13.79 -14.67
C ASN A 278 -1.37 14.72 -14.70
N ARG A 279 -0.90 15.17 -13.54
CA ARG A 279 0.26 16.08 -13.44
C ARG A 279 1.58 15.42 -13.82
N VAL A 280 1.76 14.15 -13.50
CA VAL A 280 2.95 13.39 -13.94
C VAL A 280 3.00 13.34 -15.46
N LEU A 281 1.88 13.04 -16.11
CA LEU A 281 1.84 12.94 -17.57
C LEU A 281 2.21 14.25 -18.27
N LEU A 282 1.81 15.40 -17.70
CA LEU A 282 2.18 16.72 -18.21
C LEU A 282 3.67 17.07 -18.04
N LYS A 283 4.35 16.48 -17.05
CA LYS A 283 5.73 16.82 -16.66
C LYS A 283 6.76 15.75 -17.03
N SER A 284 6.30 14.59 -17.49
CA SER A 284 7.15 13.46 -17.81
C SER A 284 7.57 13.47 -19.29
N THR A 285 8.68 12.78 -19.57
CA THR A 285 9.16 12.56 -20.93
C THR A 285 9.04 11.09 -21.29
N PRO A 286 8.54 10.73 -22.49
CA PRO A 286 8.50 9.34 -22.93
C PRO A 286 9.90 8.72 -22.97
N ILE A 287 10.00 7.44 -22.63
CA ILE A 287 11.21 6.65 -22.84
C ILE A 287 11.09 6.03 -24.25
N THR A 288 12.07 6.28 -25.11
CA THR A 288 12.04 5.83 -26.52
C THR A 288 13.01 4.70 -26.83
N ASN A 289 13.95 4.43 -25.91
CA ASN A 289 15.13 3.59 -26.19
C ASN A 289 15.00 2.18 -25.63
N THR A 290 13.87 1.84 -25.00
CA THR A 290 13.61 0.51 -24.45
C THR A 290 12.29 -0.02 -24.97
N PRO A 291 12.17 -1.34 -25.18
CA PRO A 291 10.90 -1.94 -25.57
C PRO A 291 9.82 -1.65 -24.52
N ARG A 292 8.61 -1.37 -24.99
CA ARG A 292 7.42 -1.31 -24.16
C ARG A 292 6.62 -2.59 -24.37
N PHE A 293 6.34 -3.28 -23.27
CA PHE A 293 5.48 -4.46 -23.26
C PHE A 293 4.11 -4.08 -22.73
N PHE A 294 3.08 -4.62 -23.35
CA PHE A 294 1.70 -4.50 -22.90
C PHE A 294 1.25 -5.87 -22.42
N PHE A 295 0.70 -5.91 -21.22
CA PHE A 295 0.11 -7.12 -20.65
C PHE A 295 -1.40 -6.96 -20.66
N SER A 296 -2.13 -8.08 -20.65
CA SER A 296 -3.59 -8.07 -20.58
C SER A 296 -4.09 -7.15 -19.46
N ASP A 297 -5.15 -6.38 -19.72
CA ASP A 297 -5.78 -5.46 -18.76
C ASP A 297 -6.39 -6.24 -17.58
N ALA A 298 -5.53 -6.67 -16.65
CA ALA A 298 -5.95 -7.26 -15.40
C ALA A 298 -6.44 -6.13 -14.49
N HIS A 299 -7.71 -5.75 -14.66
CA HIS A 299 -8.28 -4.63 -13.93
C HIS A 299 -8.57 -5.03 -12.49
N LEU A 300 -7.67 -4.67 -11.57
CA LEU A 300 -7.91 -4.77 -10.14
C LEU A 300 -8.99 -3.73 -9.75
N SER A 301 -10.18 -4.21 -9.43
CA SER A 301 -11.22 -3.35 -8.84
C SER A 301 -11.26 -3.53 -7.33
N VAL A 302 -11.40 -2.43 -6.60
CA VAL A 302 -11.49 -2.41 -5.15
C VAL A 302 -12.86 -1.85 -4.76
N THR A 303 -13.56 -2.56 -3.89
CA THR A 303 -14.80 -2.09 -3.29
C THR A 303 -14.69 -2.20 -1.78
N THR A 304 -15.17 -1.19 -1.06
CA THR A 304 -15.25 -1.23 0.39
C THR A 304 -16.72 -1.30 0.80
N LYS A 305 -16.99 -2.09 1.83
CA LYS A 305 -18.33 -2.33 2.35
C LYS A 305 -18.31 -2.38 3.86
N THR A 306 -19.46 -2.09 4.46
CA THR A 306 -19.72 -2.39 5.86
C THR A 306 -19.66 -3.91 6.10
N PRO A 307 -19.29 -4.37 7.31
CA PRO A 307 -19.09 -5.80 7.62
C PRO A 307 -20.24 -6.75 7.22
N ASP A 308 -21.46 -6.23 7.10
CA ASP A 308 -22.69 -7.03 7.03
C ASP A 308 -23.38 -7.12 5.66
N ASP A 309 -22.78 -6.56 4.62
CA ASP A 309 -23.30 -6.75 3.24
C ASP A 309 -23.08 -8.17 2.68
N SER A 310 -22.59 -9.10 3.50
CA SER A 310 -22.30 -10.48 3.11
C SER A 310 -23.51 -11.44 3.25
N ASN A 311 -24.63 -11.01 3.83
CA ASN A 311 -25.78 -11.88 4.11
C ASN A 311 -27.14 -11.48 3.51
N ASN A 312 -27.20 -10.47 2.63
CA ASN A 312 -28.43 -10.21 1.87
C ASN A 312 -28.34 -10.80 0.46
N LYS A 313 -28.60 -12.11 0.38
CA LYS A 313 -29.12 -12.79 -0.82
C LYS A 313 -30.32 -13.62 -0.42
#